data_AF-A0A133UH81-F1
#
_entry.id   AF-A0A133UH81-F1
#
_cell.length_a   1.000
_cell.length_b   1.000
_cell.length_c   1.000
_cell.angle_alpha   90.00
_cell.angle_beta   90.00
_cell.angle_gamma   90.00
#
_symmetry.space_group_name_H-M   'P 1'
#
loop_
_entity.id
_entity.type
_entity.pdbx_description
1 polymer ?
#
loop_
_entity_poly.entity_id
_entity_poly.type
_entity_poly.pdbx_seq_one_letter_code
_entity_poly.pdbx_strand_id
1 'polypeptide(L)'
;MMEEGERGKAEGGTASDENVRGGVEDTGNELQIRIEGDELMNSVDAVLDVVSKESLSVVILPSYGCMSEGSTRKHRFRGPAACQTLQPCRNTHDSPGFCQNPFSPSSEGEQFINLLKSKLHQAIEIEADIKGISMDSIAGLLHTNTGEVDIRETSYYSDFENLLTGALMKALELWIETAPADESRERKIEHYLDDITIFNRIGLHILNKYKEHYQPLVRRELLDEENYKELWIKEDFLRLLRDGYPILLDEDQVDVLDIITSVPPQELLEEAARQRSEETEEYTAEELADEWVDCWLRDRLWILQDYLTEEKREELNLLLDELGEPENVLSLISTRGGFVSQESPLPVEKIKRRPPEEVIEYCIQEPFEITRWEETESEELQEISPQGFAVAVTQVILDDPIPFQQYIPRLQDAPSVYTKVLLNGLREKIEANDEIEFDWLPFWVWGLHRLRIFSVNK
;
A
#
# COMPACT_ATOMS: atom_id res chain seq x y z
N MET A 1 27.40 -64.66 -22.63
CA MET A 1 28.84 -64.76 -22.94
C MET A 1 29.41 -63.36 -22.78
N MET A 2 30.33 -63.22 -21.83
CA MET A 2 31.26 -62.12 -21.52
C MET A 2 30.64 -60.77 -21.12
N GLU A 3 30.63 -60.32 -19.86
CA GLU A 3 31.71 -60.03 -18.86
C GLU A 3 32.49 -58.73 -19.09
N GLU A 4 32.53 -57.97 -17.98
CA GLU A 4 33.60 -57.11 -17.44
C GLU A 4 33.81 -55.65 -17.87
N GLY A 5 34.13 -54.86 -16.82
CA GLY A 5 34.74 -53.53 -16.85
C GLY A 5 33.96 -52.53 -15.99
N GLU A 6 34.49 -51.85 -14.96
CA GLU A 6 35.77 -51.90 -14.27
C GLU A 6 35.63 -51.05 -12.98
N ARG A 7 36.45 -51.34 -11.97
CA ARG A 7 36.51 -50.63 -10.67
C ARG A 7 37.26 -49.30 -10.80
N GLY A 8 36.72 -48.24 -10.21
CA GLY A 8 37.45 -47.03 -9.85
C GLY A 8 37.42 -46.78 -8.35
N LYS A 9 38.55 -47.01 -7.67
CA LYS A 9 38.87 -46.51 -6.32
C LYS A 9 39.64 -45.19 -6.49
N ALA A 10 39.27 -44.16 -5.73
CA ALA A 10 40.18 -43.08 -5.34
C ALA A 10 39.84 -42.66 -3.92
N GLU A 11 40.76 -42.96 -3.00
CA GLU A 11 40.84 -42.49 -1.62
C GLU A 11 41.50 -41.10 -1.63
N GLY A 12 41.04 -40.18 -0.78
CA GLY A 12 41.63 -38.85 -0.66
C GLY A 12 41.17 -38.08 0.57
N GLY A 13 41.93 -38.23 1.66
CA GLY A 13 42.30 -37.13 2.57
C GLY A 13 41.28 -36.64 3.60
N THR A 14 41.31 -37.22 4.81
CA THR A 14 40.86 -36.56 6.04
C THR A 14 42.07 -35.97 6.78
N ALA A 15 42.07 -34.66 6.95
CA ALA A 15 43.09 -33.91 7.68
C ALA A 15 42.62 -33.56 9.10
N SER A 16 43.44 -33.98 10.06
CA SER A 16 43.85 -33.30 11.31
C SER A 16 42.78 -32.70 12.25
N ASP A 17 42.64 -33.38 13.38
CA ASP A 17 42.44 -32.81 14.71
C ASP A 17 43.53 -31.77 15.03
N GLU A 18 43.13 -30.56 15.44
CA GLU A 18 43.93 -29.75 16.36
C GLU A 18 43.04 -29.15 17.46
N ASN A 19 43.52 -29.40 18.67
CA ASN A 19 42.89 -29.17 19.96
C ASN A 19 43.49 -27.87 20.51
N VAL A 20 42.73 -26.78 20.56
CA VAL A 20 43.19 -25.48 21.09
C VAL A 20 42.32 -25.01 22.26
N ARG A 21 43.03 -24.92 23.38
CA ARG A 21 42.75 -24.22 24.65
C ARG A 21 41.72 -23.09 24.58
N GLY A 22 40.72 -23.19 25.45
CA GLY A 22 39.84 -22.07 25.82
C GLY A 22 40.61 -20.96 26.54
N GLY A 23 40.59 -19.78 25.93
CA GLY A 23 40.78 -18.49 26.58
C GLY A 23 39.42 -17.84 26.77
N VAL A 24 39.14 -17.40 28.00
CA VAL A 24 37.98 -16.58 28.34
C VAL A 24 38.30 -15.17 27.90
N GLU A 25 37.66 -14.70 26.83
CA GLU A 25 37.57 -13.28 26.49
C GLU A 25 36.11 -12.86 26.47
N ASP A 26 35.90 -11.76 27.17
CA ASP A 26 34.67 -11.04 27.45
C ASP A 26 34.20 -10.35 26.16
N THR A 27 33.22 -10.92 25.48
CA THR A 27 32.53 -10.26 24.35
C THR A 27 31.16 -9.76 24.81
N GLY A 28 30.99 -8.45 24.66
CA GLY A 28 29.78 -7.73 25.02
C GLY A 28 28.54 -8.28 24.32
N ASN A 29 27.43 -8.21 25.06
CA ASN A 29 26.06 -8.54 24.66
C ASN A 29 25.75 -8.21 23.20
N GLU A 30 25.79 -9.22 22.34
CA GLU A 30 25.00 -9.24 21.11
C GLU A 30 23.58 -9.68 21.49
N LEU A 31 22.66 -8.72 21.47
CA LEU A 31 21.22 -8.97 21.56
C LEU A 31 20.78 -9.65 20.25
N GLN A 32 20.83 -10.98 20.21
CA GLN A 32 20.04 -11.76 19.26
C GLN A 32 18.57 -11.66 19.68
N ILE A 33 17.86 -10.69 19.11
CA ILE A 33 16.40 -10.62 19.23
C ILE A 33 15.83 -11.62 18.23
N ARG A 34 15.43 -12.77 18.76
CA ARG A 34 14.54 -13.71 18.07
C ARG A 34 13.13 -13.14 18.21
N ILE A 35 12.60 -12.56 17.13
CA ILE A 35 11.26 -11.96 17.14
C ILE A 35 10.24 -13.09 17.01
N GLU A 36 9.49 -13.34 18.08
CA GLU A 36 8.30 -14.18 18.10
C GLU A 36 7.09 -13.35 17.63
N GLY A 37 6.15 -13.95 16.89
CA GLY A 37 5.08 -13.26 16.15
C GLY A 37 4.17 -12.31 16.96
N ASP A 38 4.17 -12.39 18.29
CA ASP A 38 3.37 -11.54 19.18
C ASP A 38 3.87 -10.07 19.26
N GLU A 39 5.12 -9.77 18.88
CA GLU A 39 5.62 -8.39 18.86
C GLU A 39 5.13 -7.57 17.65
N LEU A 40 4.72 -8.23 16.56
CA LEU A 40 4.31 -7.56 15.33
C LEU A 40 2.95 -6.86 15.50
N MET A 41 2.01 -7.51 16.20
CA MET A 41 0.70 -6.94 16.56
C MET A 41 0.82 -5.78 17.55
N ASN A 42 1.73 -5.88 18.53
CA ASN A 42 2.02 -4.77 19.45
C ASN A 42 2.67 -3.57 18.74
N SER A 43 3.42 -3.80 17.65
CA SER A 43 3.97 -2.74 16.80
C SER A 43 2.91 -2.06 15.93
N VAL A 44 1.91 -2.80 15.46
CA VAL A 44 0.73 -2.25 14.75
C VAL A 44 -0.05 -1.33 15.67
N ASP A 45 -0.33 -1.76 16.91
CA ASP A 45 -1.06 -0.97 17.89
C ASP A 45 -0.32 0.32 18.25
N ALA A 46 1.02 0.27 18.36
CA ALA A 46 1.84 1.46 18.56
C ALA A 46 1.80 2.41 17.36
N VAL A 47 1.82 1.89 16.12
CA VAL A 47 1.72 2.69 14.90
C VAL A 47 0.33 3.33 14.78
N LEU A 48 -0.74 2.59 15.04
CA LEU A 48 -2.11 3.11 15.03
C LEU A 48 -2.35 4.14 16.14
N ASP A 49 -1.77 3.95 17.33
CA ASP A 49 -1.85 4.89 18.45
C ASP A 49 -1.07 6.19 18.18
N VAL A 50 0.07 6.13 17.46
CA VAL A 50 0.81 7.32 16.99
C VAL A 50 0.02 8.07 15.91
N VAL A 51 -0.48 7.37 14.89
CA VAL A 51 -1.29 7.98 13.82
C VAL A 51 -2.59 8.58 14.36
N SER A 52 -3.21 7.93 15.36
CA SER A 52 -4.42 8.46 16.02
C SER A 52 -4.15 9.65 16.95
N LYS A 53 -2.95 9.77 17.54
CA LYS A 53 -2.61 10.88 18.45
C LYS A 53 -2.15 12.15 17.74
N GLU A 54 -1.58 12.04 16.55
CA GLU A 54 -1.22 13.21 15.73
C GLU A 54 -2.40 13.80 14.93
N SER A 55 -3.49 13.04 14.84
CA SER A 55 -4.78 13.51 14.32
C SER A 55 -5.51 14.35 15.37
N LEU A 56 -5.22 15.67 15.42
CA LEU A 56 -5.92 16.78 16.10
C LEU A 56 -5.24 17.39 17.35
N SER A 57 -4.49 18.48 17.13
CA SER A 57 -4.82 19.79 17.76
C SER A 57 -3.94 20.93 17.22
N VAL A 58 -4.10 21.30 15.94
CA VAL A 58 -3.76 22.66 15.49
C VAL A 58 -4.99 23.54 15.66
N VAL A 59 -5.12 24.15 16.83
CA VAL A 59 -6.07 25.25 17.06
C VAL A 59 -5.51 26.49 16.36
N ILE A 60 -5.94 26.73 15.11
CA ILE A 60 -5.72 28.01 14.44
C ILE A 60 -6.68 29.03 15.07
N LEU A 61 -6.15 29.92 15.92
CA LEU A 61 -6.88 31.11 16.34
C LEU A 61 -6.98 32.08 15.15
N PRO A 62 -8.18 32.56 14.75
CA PRO A 62 -8.30 33.52 13.67
C PRO A 62 -7.76 34.90 14.12
N SER A 63 -6.73 35.37 13.42
CA SER A 63 -6.25 36.74 13.48
C SER A 63 -7.27 37.65 12.78
N TYR A 64 -8.05 38.41 13.55
CA TYR A 64 -8.86 39.49 12.99
C TYR A 64 -7.96 40.64 12.53
N GLY A 65 -7.64 40.66 11.24
CA GLY A 65 -7.15 41.85 10.55
C GLY A 65 -8.28 42.86 10.37
N CYS A 66 -8.23 43.98 11.10
CA CYS A 66 -9.08 45.14 10.83
C CYS A 66 -8.58 45.86 9.57
N MET A 67 -9.28 45.68 8.45
CA MET A 67 -9.26 46.64 7.36
C MET A 67 -10.18 47.82 7.68
N SER A 68 -9.67 49.00 7.35
CA SER A 68 -10.31 50.30 7.42
C SER A 68 -11.47 50.42 6.44
N GLU A 69 -12.60 50.98 6.87
CA GLU A 69 -13.44 51.84 6.03
C GLU A 69 -14.25 52.81 6.89
N GLY A 70 -14.41 54.03 6.38
CA GLY A 70 -14.85 55.18 7.16
C GLY A 70 -16.35 55.46 7.16
N SER A 71 -16.66 56.52 7.91
CA SER A 71 -17.79 57.45 7.71
C SER A 71 -19.01 57.36 8.66
N THR A 72 -19.05 58.37 9.52
CA THR A 72 -20.21 59.19 9.97
C THR A 72 -20.99 58.90 11.28
N ARG A 73 -20.87 59.93 12.14
CA ARG A 73 -21.87 60.60 13.00
C ARG A 73 -22.28 60.00 14.36
N LYS A 74 -21.77 60.69 15.40
CA LYS A 74 -22.44 61.32 16.56
C LYS A 74 -23.59 60.54 17.23
N HIS A 75 -23.41 60.16 18.50
CA HIS A 75 -24.17 60.75 19.62
C HIS A 75 -23.52 60.46 21.00
N ARG A 76 -23.64 61.45 21.89
CA ARG A 76 -23.19 61.49 23.30
C ARG A 76 -23.94 60.47 24.17
N PHE A 77 -23.28 59.90 25.18
CA PHE A 77 -23.82 59.77 26.55
C PHE A 77 -22.70 59.75 27.61
N ARG A 78 -23.00 60.30 28.80
CA ARG A 78 -22.10 60.61 29.92
C ARG A 78 -22.10 59.53 31.01
N GLY A 79 -20.89 59.07 31.41
CA GLY A 79 -20.37 58.76 32.77
C GLY A 79 -21.04 57.71 33.68
N PRO A 80 -20.48 57.41 34.89
CA PRO A 80 -19.16 57.79 35.42
C PRO A 80 -18.30 56.67 36.10
N ALA A 81 -16.99 56.94 36.13
CA ALA A 81 -15.99 56.74 37.21
C ALA A 81 -15.86 55.41 38.00
N ALA A 82 -14.65 54.83 38.03
CA ALA A 82 -13.70 54.98 39.16
C ALA A 82 -12.41 54.12 39.02
N CYS A 83 -11.27 54.79 39.26
CA CYS A 83 -10.00 54.34 39.89
C CYS A 83 -9.17 53.18 39.29
N GLN A 84 -7.83 53.16 39.30
CA GLN A 84 -6.78 54.11 39.69
C GLN A 84 -5.46 53.63 39.05
N THR A 85 -4.69 54.60 38.54
CA THR A 85 -3.22 54.71 38.35
C THR A 85 -2.29 53.58 38.81
N LEU A 86 -1.31 53.22 37.97
CA LEU A 86 0.15 53.29 38.27
C LEU A 86 1.00 53.21 36.97
N GLN A 87 2.18 53.82 37.04
CA GLN A 87 3.08 54.31 35.97
C GLN A 87 3.93 53.25 35.21
N PRO A 88 4.61 53.64 34.11
CA PRO A 88 5.41 52.75 33.25
C PRO A 88 6.87 52.62 33.73
N CYS A 89 7.39 51.40 33.75
CA CYS A 89 8.82 51.15 33.95
C CYS A 89 9.56 51.03 32.61
N ARG A 90 10.72 51.68 32.59
CA ARG A 90 11.68 51.84 31.51
C ARG A 90 12.41 50.53 31.18
N ASN A 91 12.83 50.47 29.93
CA ASN A 91 13.88 49.61 29.36
C ASN A 91 15.09 49.43 30.28
N THR A 92 15.52 48.18 30.43
CA THR A 92 16.94 47.81 30.53
C THR A 92 17.19 46.59 29.66
N HIS A 93 18.24 46.71 28.86
CA HIS A 93 18.86 45.67 28.06
C HIS A 93 19.04 44.37 28.87
N ASP A 94 18.58 43.25 28.31
CA ASP A 94 19.24 41.96 28.47
C ASP A 94 18.94 41.10 27.24
N SER A 95 19.99 40.40 26.81
CA SER A 95 20.12 39.62 25.58
C SER A 95 18.93 38.70 25.29
N PRO A 96 18.49 38.56 24.02
CA PRO A 96 17.61 37.47 23.66
C PRO A 96 18.42 36.18 23.69
N GLY A 97 18.38 35.49 24.83
CA GLY A 97 18.59 34.05 24.85
C GLY A 97 17.55 33.45 23.92
N PHE A 98 17.98 33.07 22.72
CA PHE A 98 17.21 32.18 21.87
C PHE A 98 16.83 30.97 22.72
N CYS A 99 15.56 30.87 23.09
CA CYS A 99 14.95 29.59 23.37
C CYS A 99 14.97 28.84 22.03
N GLN A 100 16.09 28.19 21.72
CA GLN A 100 16.11 27.12 20.74
C GLN A 100 15.13 26.09 21.27
N ASN A 101 14.05 25.88 20.53
CA ASN A 101 13.16 24.76 20.74
C ASN A 101 14.03 23.49 20.60
N PRO A 102 14.20 22.67 21.65
CA PRO A 102 15.09 21.49 21.58
C PRO A 102 14.51 20.37 20.71
N PHE A 103 13.30 20.55 20.18
CA PHE A 103 12.64 19.64 19.26
C PHE A 103 12.73 20.22 17.84
N SER A 104 13.72 19.75 17.07
CA SER A 104 13.68 19.89 15.62
C SER A 104 12.69 18.85 15.09
N PRO A 105 11.53 19.25 14.53
CA PRO A 105 10.52 18.31 14.03
C PRO A 105 11.03 17.40 12.88
N SER A 106 12.26 17.58 12.40
CA SER A 106 12.83 16.76 11.32
C SER A 106 13.30 15.37 11.76
N SER A 107 13.88 15.21 12.96
CA SER A 107 14.56 13.95 13.32
C SER A 107 13.64 12.85 13.83
N GLU A 108 12.55 13.20 14.52
CA GLU A 108 11.58 12.22 15.03
C GLU A 108 10.69 11.70 13.89
N GLY A 109 10.24 12.59 12.99
CA GLY A 109 9.47 12.21 11.81
C GLY A 109 10.27 11.28 10.87
N GLU A 110 11.55 11.56 10.66
CA GLU A 110 12.39 10.67 9.85
C GLU A 110 12.60 9.29 10.50
N GLN A 111 12.76 9.24 11.83
CA GLN A 111 12.84 7.96 12.56
C GLN A 111 11.56 7.13 12.41
N PHE A 112 10.39 7.77 12.49
CA PHE A 112 9.11 7.10 12.30
C PHE A 112 8.96 6.55 10.88
N ILE A 113 9.33 7.33 9.86
CA ILE A 113 9.37 6.90 8.46
C ILE A 113 10.29 5.68 8.28
N ASN A 114 11.50 5.71 8.88
CA ASN A 114 12.44 4.60 8.80
C ASN A 114 11.89 3.32 9.47
N LEU A 115 11.18 3.48 10.59
CA LEU A 115 10.52 2.36 11.25
C LEU A 115 9.44 1.74 10.36
N LEU A 116 8.56 2.56 9.78
CA LEU A 116 7.52 2.09 8.86
C LEU A 116 8.12 1.41 7.62
N LYS A 117 9.15 2.02 7.00
CA LYS A 117 9.89 1.42 5.88
C LYS A 117 10.44 0.04 6.25
N SER A 118 11.11 -0.06 7.41
CA SER A 118 11.68 -1.32 7.88
C SER A 118 10.62 -2.40 8.12
N LYS A 119 9.45 -2.03 8.65
CA LYS A 119 8.34 -2.96 8.87
C LYS A 119 7.68 -3.40 7.57
N LEU A 120 7.53 -2.49 6.60
CA LEU A 120 7.00 -2.84 5.29
C LEU A 120 7.94 -3.78 4.55
N HIS A 121 9.26 -3.51 4.58
CA HIS A 121 10.26 -4.40 4.00
C HIS A 121 10.22 -5.80 4.63
N GLN A 122 10.10 -5.91 5.96
CA GLN A 122 9.98 -7.21 6.64
C GLN A 122 8.71 -7.97 6.23
N ALA A 123 7.58 -7.25 6.08
CA ALA A 123 6.33 -7.87 5.64
C ALA A 123 6.47 -8.45 4.22
N ILE A 124 7.11 -7.70 3.33
CA ILE A 124 7.33 -8.09 1.93
C ILE A 124 8.31 -9.26 1.82
N GLU A 125 9.39 -9.26 2.60
CA GLU A 125 10.34 -10.37 2.66
C GLU A 125 9.65 -11.67 3.07
N ILE A 126 8.83 -11.63 4.13
CA ILE A 126 8.04 -12.78 4.59
C ILE A 126 7.08 -13.25 3.50
N GLU A 127 6.40 -12.34 2.80
CA GLU A 127 5.48 -12.71 1.73
C GLU A 127 6.17 -13.32 0.52
N ALA A 128 7.31 -12.73 0.10
CA ALA A 128 8.15 -13.26 -0.97
C ALA A 128 8.63 -14.67 -0.66
N ASP A 129 9.10 -14.91 0.58
CA ASP A 129 9.52 -16.21 1.07
C ASP A 129 8.38 -17.23 1.06
N ILE A 130 7.17 -16.85 1.52
CA ILE A 130 5.99 -17.71 1.51
C ILE A 130 5.60 -18.10 0.08
N LYS A 131 5.65 -17.15 -0.85
CA LYS A 131 5.27 -17.35 -2.25
C LYS A 131 6.39 -17.98 -3.09
N GLY A 132 7.64 -18.01 -2.60
CA GLY A 132 8.80 -18.49 -3.34
C GLY A 132 9.14 -17.62 -4.56
N ILE A 133 8.91 -16.32 -4.48
CA ILE A 133 9.17 -15.33 -5.55
C ILE A 133 10.12 -14.24 -5.08
N SER A 134 10.60 -13.38 -6.00
CA SER A 134 11.44 -12.23 -5.64
C SER A 134 10.62 -11.17 -4.89
N MET A 135 11.26 -10.41 -3.99
CA MET A 135 10.65 -9.24 -3.36
C MET A 135 10.24 -8.17 -4.39
N ASP A 136 10.97 -8.04 -5.50
CA ASP A 136 10.62 -7.11 -6.59
C ASP A 136 9.31 -7.50 -7.28
N SER A 137 8.93 -8.78 -7.20
CA SER A 137 7.64 -9.27 -7.71
C SER A 137 6.48 -9.03 -6.72
N ILE A 138 6.79 -8.59 -5.50
CA ILE A 138 5.80 -8.13 -4.53
C ILE A 138 5.60 -6.63 -4.75
N ALA A 139 4.75 -6.28 -5.71
CA ALA A 139 4.46 -4.89 -6.06
C ALA A 139 3.40 -4.24 -5.15
N GLY A 140 2.96 -4.90 -4.07
CA GLY A 140 1.66 -4.65 -3.45
C GLY A 140 0.51 -4.97 -4.41
N LEU A 141 -0.75 -4.84 -3.99
CA LEU A 141 -1.87 -5.01 -4.92
C LEU A 141 -1.70 -4.01 -6.07
N LEU A 142 -1.58 -4.54 -7.30
CA LEU A 142 -1.79 -3.87 -8.59
C LEU A 142 -3.17 -3.15 -8.71
N HIS A 143 -3.97 -3.16 -7.64
CA HIS A 143 -5.40 -2.86 -7.62
C HIS A 143 -5.75 -1.62 -6.79
N THR A 144 -4.82 -1.05 -6.05
CA THR A 144 -5.07 0.17 -5.26
C THR A 144 -4.09 1.24 -5.69
N ASN A 145 -4.66 2.32 -6.25
CA ASN A 145 -4.00 3.61 -6.34
C ASN A 145 -3.33 3.87 -4.98
N THR A 146 -2.00 3.98 -4.98
CA THR A 146 -1.19 4.18 -3.78
C THR A 146 -1.71 5.42 -3.00
N GLY A 147 -2.24 6.42 -3.70
CA GLY A 147 -2.88 7.61 -3.12
C GLY A 147 -4.31 7.44 -2.57
N GLU A 148 -4.96 6.28 -2.75
CA GLU A 148 -6.34 5.99 -2.32
C GLU A 148 -6.44 4.74 -1.44
N VAL A 149 -5.33 4.31 -0.81
CA VAL A 149 -5.41 3.30 0.25
C VAL A 149 -6.20 3.90 1.42
N ASP A 150 -7.51 3.73 1.40
CA ASP A 150 -8.34 4.01 2.56
C ASP A 150 -8.02 2.91 3.58
N ILE A 151 -7.37 3.34 4.67
CA ILE A 151 -7.05 2.53 5.85
C ILE A 151 -8.32 1.82 6.39
N ARG A 152 -9.52 2.27 5.98
CA ARG A 152 -10.83 1.78 6.43
C ARG A 152 -11.50 0.75 5.51
N GLU A 153 -11.05 0.53 4.27
CA GLU A 153 -11.78 -0.29 3.27
C GLU A 153 -10.98 -1.47 2.66
N THR A 154 -9.94 -1.98 3.34
CA THR A 154 -9.05 -3.01 2.77
C THR A 154 -9.64 -4.44 2.75
N SER A 155 -9.59 -5.08 1.57
CA SER A 155 -10.02 -6.48 1.30
C SER A 155 -8.84 -7.47 1.41
N TYR A 156 -8.94 -8.41 2.35
CA TYR A 156 -9.06 -9.88 2.25
C TYR A 156 -7.74 -10.69 2.22
N TYR A 157 -6.64 -10.15 1.69
CA TYR A 157 -5.31 -10.81 1.84
C TYR A 157 -4.12 -9.84 1.99
N SER A 158 -4.37 -8.52 2.06
CA SER A 158 -3.34 -7.46 1.94
C SER A 158 -3.35 -6.44 3.10
N ASP A 159 -4.09 -6.72 4.19
CA ASP A 159 -4.48 -5.68 5.16
C ASP A 159 -3.28 -5.02 5.87
N PHE A 160 -2.24 -5.79 6.20
CA PHE A 160 -1.09 -5.25 6.94
C PHE A 160 -0.07 -4.56 6.03
N GLU A 161 0.26 -5.14 4.87
CA GLU A 161 1.14 -4.50 3.88
C GLU A 161 0.51 -3.17 3.41
N ASN A 162 -0.77 -3.19 3.03
CA ASN A 162 -1.47 -1.98 2.61
C ASN A 162 -1.56 -0.94 3.73
N LEU A 163 -1.83 -1.37 4.97
CA LEU A 163 -1.81 -0.47 6.12
C LEU A 163 -0.44 0.20 6.27
N LEU A 164 0.65 -0.57 6.19
CA LEU A 164 2.00 -0.05 6.32
C LEU A 164 2.36 0.87 5.15
N THR A 165 1.99 0.51 3.92
CA THR A 165 2.18 1.33 2.72
C THR A 165 1.43 2.66 2.87
N GLY A 166 0.14 2.63 3.20
CA GLY A 166 -0.67 3.84 3.39
C GLY A 166 -0.15 4.71 4.54
N ALA A 167 0.24 4.10 5.67
CA ALA A 167 0.83 4.82 6.80
C ALA A 167 2.17 5.46 6.43
N LEU A 168 3.04 4.73 5.73
CA LEU A 168 4.35 5.20 5.28
C LEU A 168 4.21 6.35 4.30
N MET A 169 3.33 6.22 3.30
CA MET A 169 3.03 7.28 2.35
C MET A 169 2.52 8.53 3.06
N LYS A 170 1.56 8.38 3.99
CA LYS A 170 1.03 9.54 4.70
C LYS A 170 2.08 10.21 5.59
N ALA A 171 2.92 9.43 6.25
CA ALA A 171 4.04 9.95 7.04
C ALA A 171 5.05 10.69 6.16
N LEU A 172 5.42 10.14 5.00
CA LEU A 172 6.30 10.78 4.02
C LEU A 172 5.73 12.11 3.52
N GLU A 173 4.45 12.13 3.15
CA GLU A 173 3.77 13.35 2.70
C GLU A 173 3.82 14.45 3.77
N LEU A 174 3.39 14.14 4.99
CA LEU A 174 3.39 15.10 6.10
C LEU A 174 4.82 15.56 6.41
N TRP A 175 5.78 14.64 6.41
CA TRP A 175 7.17 14.98 6.60
C TRP A 175 7.62 15.95 5.52
N ILE A 176 7.39 15.68 4.23
CA ILE A 176 7.76 16.54 3.09
C ILE A 176 7.07 17.91 3.12
N GLU A 177 5.81 18.00 3.55
CA GLU A 177 5.10 19.29 3.63
C GLU A 177 5.75 20.28 4.62
N THR A 178 6.44 19.79 5.65
CA THR A 178 7.02 20.68 6.69
C THR A 178 8.23 21.51 6.22
N ALA A 179 8.94 21.09 5.17
CA ALA A 179 10.12 21.72 4.58
C ALA A 179 10.45 21.11 3.19
N PRO A 180 9.61 21.34 2.16
CA PRO A 180 9.70 20.63 0.88
C PRO A 180 11.01 20.84 0.11
N ALA A 181 11.73 21.94 0.36
CA ALA A 181 12.99 22.27 -0.30
C ALA A 181 14.26 21.72 0.41
N ASP A 182 14.10 20.81 1.37
CA ASP A 182 15.23 20.23 2.11
C ASP A 182 15.89 19.09 1.30
N GLU A 183 17.19 19.25 1.00
CA GLU A 183 18.02 18.27 0.25
C GLU A 183 18.06 16.88 0.91
N SER A 184 17.84 16.76 2.22
CA SER A 184 17.74 15.46 2.88
C SER A 184 16.50 14.67 2.43
N ARG A 185 15.43 15.37 2.03
CA ARG A 185 14.17 14.77 1.58
C ARG A 185 14.27 14.34 0.14
N GLU A 186 14.90 15.15 -0.70
CA GLU A 186 15.23 14.77 -2.08
C GLU A 186 16.05 13.48 -2.11
N ARG A 187 17.14 13.41 -1.33
CA ARG A 187 17.94 12.17 -1.20
C ARG A 187 17.15 10.99 -0.65
N LYS A 188 16.15 11.24 0.20
CA LYS A 188 15.26 10.20 0.69
C LYS A 188 14.44 9.64 -0.46
N ILE A 189 13.78 10.51 -1.22
CA ILE A 189 12.93 10.12 -2.37
C ILE A 189 13.77 9.37 -3.41
N GLU A 190 14.97 9.87 -3.72
CA GLU A 190 15.92 9.17 -4.60
C GLU A 190 16.19 7.74 -4.13
N HIS A 191 16.45 7.54 -2.83
CA HIS A 191 16.63 6.19 -2.29
C HIS A 191 15.37 5.31 -2.34
N TYR A 192 14.16 5.86 -2.44
CA TYR A 192 12.96 5.05 -2.68
C TYR A 192 12.85 4.63 -4.14
N LEU A 193 13.19 5.52 -5.08
CA LEU A 193 13.14 5.26 -6.53
C LEU A 193 14.12 4.14 -6.94
N ASP A 194 15.26 4.04 -6.26
CA ASP A 194 16.29 3.02 -6.54
C ASP A 194 16.14 1.71 -5.72
N ASP A 195 15.03 1.55 -4.99
CA ASP A 195 14.78 0.41 -4.09
C ASP A 195 13.78 -0.58 -4.74
N ILE A 196 13.40 -1.63 -4.01
CA ILE A 196 12.43 -2.63 -4.47
C ILE A 196 11.13 -1.98 -4.95
N THR A 197 10.43 -2.65 -5.85
CA THR A 197 9.25 -2.17 -6.58
C THR A 197 8.27 -1.35 -5.73
N ILE A 198 7.86 -1.83 -4.55
CA ILE A 198 6.90 -1.10 -3.71
C ILE A 198 7.41 0.29 -3.29
N PHE A 199 8.70 0.43 -3.02
CA PHE A 199 9.31 1.68 -2.57
C PHE A 199 9.53 2.60 -3.76
N ASN A 200 9.88 2.05 -4.92
CA ASN A 200 9.92 2.82 -6.17
C ASN A 200 8.54 3.43 -6.46
N ARG A 201 7.46 2.64 -6.39
CA ARG A 201 6.08 3.14 -6.53
C ARG A 201 5.76 4.27 -5.55
N ILE A 202 6.13 4.13 -4.27
CA ILE A 202 5.99 5.20 -3.27
C ILE A 202 6.79 6.46 -3.69
N GLY A 203 8.03 6.27 -4.17
CA GLY A 203 8.88 7.36 -4.68
C GLY A 203 8.21 8.12 -5.83
N LEU A 204 7.70 7.40 -6.83
CA LEU A 204 6.98 7.97 -7.97
C LEU A 204 5.71 8.72 -7.56
N HIS A 205 4.92 8.16 -6.62
CA HIS A 205 3.74 8.86 -6.08
C HIS A 205 4.13 10.19 -5.41
N ILE A 206 5.17 10.18 -4.58
CA ILE A 206 5.67 11.38 -3.91
C ILE A 206 6.20 12.39 -4.93
N LEU A 207 6.95 11.95 -5.95
CA LEU A 207 7.38 12.83 -7.05
C LEU A 207 6.19 13.45 -7.77
N ASN A 208 5.15 12.68 -8.09
CA ASN A 208 3.97 13.20 -8.77
C ASN A 208 3.28 14.31 -7.97
N LYS A 209 3.18 14.12 -6.64
CA LYS A 209 2.52 15.06 -5.73
C LYS A 209 3.32 16.34 -5.52
N TYR A 210 4.66 16.25 -5.46
CA TYR A 210 5.56 17.37 -5.15
C TYR A 210 6.49 17.73 -6.32
N LYS A 211 6.05 17.46 -7.55
CA LYS A 211 6.82 17.62 -8.79
C LYS A 211 7.44 19.01 -8.97
N GLU A 212 6.76 20.06 -8.50
CA GLU A 212 7.26 21.43 -8.58
C GLU A 212 8.49 21.66 -7.69
N HIS A 213 8.66 20.87 -6.64
CA HIS A 213 9.81 20.93 -5.72
C HIS A 213 10.96 20.01 -6.14
N TYR A 214 10.65 18.89 -6.80
CA TYR A 214 11.63 17.86 -7.16
C TYR A 214 11.79 17.71 -8.68
N GLN A 215 11.80 18.83 -9.41
CA GLN A 215 11.95 18.84 -10.87
C GLN A 215 13.16 18.04 -11.39
N PRO A 216 14.35 18.07 -10.76
CA PRO A 216 15.48 17.26 -11.22
C PRO A 216 15.20 15.75 -11.19
N LEU A 217 14.50 15.28 -10.16
CA LEU A 217 14.10 13.87 -10.06
C LEU A 217 12.99 13.53 -11.05
N VAL A 218 11.98 14.40 -11.20
CA VAL A 218 10.91 14.22 -12.23
C VAL A 218 11.53 14.08 -13.62
N ARG A 219 12.47 14.97 -13.96
CA ARG A 219 13.23 14.90 -15.22
C ARG A 219 13.98 13.59 -15.36
N ARG A 220 14.69 13.16 -14.31
CA ARG A 220 15.45 11.90 -14.31
C ARG A 220 14.54 10.71 -14.61
N GLU A 221 13.43 10.58 -13.89
CA GLU A 221 12.53 9.44 -14.04
C GLU A 221 11.82 9.43 -15.41
N LEU A 222 11.41 10.59 -15.93
CA LEU A 222 10.73 10.67 -17.24
C LEU A 222 11.66 10.44 -18.44
N LEU A 223 12.96 10.66 -18.27
CA LEU A 223 13.97 10.39 -19.29
C LEU A 223 14.61 9.00 -19.16
N ASP A 224 14.23 8.22 -18.14
CA ASP A 224 14.68 6.84 -18.01
C ASP A 224 13.82 5.91 -18.88
N GLU A 225 14.41 5.35 -19.93
CA GLU A 225 13.74 4.43 -20.85
C GLU A 225 13.22 3.16 -20.16
N GLU A 226 13.87 2.70 -19.09
CA GLU A 226 13.47 1.47 -18.40
C GLU A 226 12.12 1.65 -17.65
N ASN A 227 11.83 2.86 -17.17
CA ASN A 227 10.56 3.17 -16.51
C ASN A 227 9.35 3.00 -17.43
N TYR A 228 9.52 3.17 -18.74
CA TYR A 228 8.44 2.92 -19.70
C TYR A 228 8.14 1.42 -19.81
N LYS A 229 9.16 0.56 -19.69
CA LYS A 229 9.08 -0.89 -19.88
C LYS A 229 8.61 -1.62 -18.62
N GLU A 230 8.84 -1.02 -17.46
CA GLU A 230 8.54 -1.63 -16.17
C GLU A 230 7.02 -1.69 -15.90
N LEU A 231 6.49 -2.91 -15.94
CA LEU A 231 5.07 -3.19 -15.73
C LEU A 231 4.63 -2.90 -14.30
N TRP A 232 5.50 -3.15 -13.32
CA TRP A 232 5.12 -3.08 -11.91
C TRP A 232 4.95 -1.65 -11.38
N ILE A 233 5.56 -0.65 -12.05
CA ILE A 233 5.44 0.77 -11.69
C ILE A 233 4.59 1.58 -12.68
N LYS A 234 4.07 0.93 -13.74
CA LYS A 234 3.45 1.62 -14.88
C LYS A 234 2.36 2.62 -14.49
N GLU A 235 1.47 2.29 -13.56
CA GLU A 235 0.39 3.22 -13.17
C GLU A 235 0.93 4.49 -12.50
N ASP A 236 1.83 4.34 -11.53
CA ASP A 236 2.44 5.45 -10.80
C ASP A 236 3.34 6.29 -11.72
N PHE A 237 4.07 5.63 -12.63
CA PHE A 237 4.90 6.28 -13.65
C PHE A 237 4.06 7.05 -14.68
N LEU A 238 2.97 6.49 -15.21
CA LEU A 238 2.12 7.18 -16.18
C LEU A 238 1.40 8.40 -15.58
N ARG A 239 1.13 8.39 -14.27
CA ARG A 239 0.67 9.59 -13.55
C ARG A 239 1.75 10.65 -13.50
N LEU A 240 2.99 10.27 -13.17
CA LEU A 240 4.14 11.16 -13.23
C LEU A 240 4.36 11.70 -14.65
N LEU A 241 4.17 10.90 -15.69
CA LEU A 241 4.23 11.33 -17.08
C LEU A 241 3.18 12.40 -17.36
N ARG A 242 1.91 12.14 -17.03
CA ARG A 242 0.80 13.08 -17.25
C ARG A 242 1.03 14.43 -16.57
N ASP A 243 1.40 14.40 -15.29
CA ASP A 243 1.43 15.62 -14.46
C ASP A 243 2.81 16.29 -14.45
N GLY A 244 3.88 15.51 -14.67
CA GLY A 244 5.29 15.93 -14.65
C GLY A 244 5.83 16.38 -16.01
N TYR A 245 5.30 15.87 -17.13
CA TYR A 245 5.70 16.34 -18.47
C TYR A 245 5.56 17.87 -18.65
N PRO A 246 4.45 18.53 -18.22
CA PRO A 246 4.24 19.95 -18.46
C PRO A 246 5.23 20.89 -17.75
N ILE A 247 5.97 20.38 -16.76
CA ILE A 247 6.94 21.17 -15.99
C ILE A 247 8.39 20.97 -16.47
N LEU A 248 8.61 20.06 -17.42
CA LEU A 248 9.91 19.86 -18.05
C LEU A 248 10.30 21.05 -18.94
N LEU A 249 11.59 21.15 -19.25
CA LEU A 249 12.08 22.07 -20.27
C LEU A 249 11.68 21.57 -21.67
N ASP A 250 11.53 22.49 -22.62
CA ASP A 250 11.15 22.16 -24.01
C ASP A 250 12.07 21.08 -24.64
N GLU A 251 13.36 21.08 -24.31
CA GLU A 251 14.31 20.06 -24.78
C GLU A 251 14.02 18.68 -24.20
N ASP A 252 13.75 18.60 -22.90
CA ASP A 252 13.42 17.33 -22.24
C ASP A 252 12.02 16.82 -22.68
N GLN A 253 11.09 17.72 -23.00
CA GLN A 253 9.78 17.36 -23.56
C GLN A 253 9.89 16.69 -24.93
N VAL A 254 10.84 17.14 -25.76
CA VAL A 254 11.15 16.50 -27.04
C VAL A 254 11.79 15.14 -26.79
N ASP A 255 12.77 15.04 -25.89
CA ASP A 255 13.41 13.77 -25.55
C ASP A 255 12.40 12.72 -25.04
N VAL A 256 11.43 13.12 -24.21
CA VAL A 256 10.35 12.21 -23.76
C VAL A 256 9.47 11.74 -24.92
N LEU A 257 9.11 12.62 -25.86
CA LEU A 257 8.34 12.21 -27.05
C LEU A 257 9.15 11.30 -27.97
N ASP A 258 10.45 11.56 -28.08
CA ASP A 258 11.37 10.70 -28.81
C ASP A 258 11.43 9.32 -28.14
N ILE A 259 11.55 9.20 -26.81
CA ILE A 259 11.51 7.92 -26.09
C ILE A 259 10.19 7.15 -26.35
N ILE A 260 9.05 7.84 -26.31
CA ILE A 260 7.74 7.22 -26.56
C ILE A 260 7.66 6.66 -27.98
N THR A 261 8.32 7.31 -28.94
CA THR A 261 8.18 7.03 -30.38
C THR A 261 9.35 6.25 -30.99
N SER A 262 10.51 6.18 -30.31
CA SER A 262 11.74 5.53 -30.77
C SER A 262 11.70 4.01 -30.68
N VAL A 263 10.50 3.44 -30.69
CA VAL A 263 10.14 2.02 -30.66
C VAL A 263 9.75 1.56 -29.25
N PRO A 264 8.51 1.03 -29.07
CA PRO A 264 8.06 0.38 -27.82
C PRO A 264 9.02 -0.72 -27.36
N PRO A 265 8.85 -1.31 -26.17
CA PRO A 265 9.64 -2.48 -25.74
C PRO A 265 9.36 -3.70 -26.63
N GLN A 266 9.90 -3.69 -27.84
CA GLN A 266 9.54 -4.56 -28.95
C GLN A 266 9.83 -6.01 -28.62
N GLU A 267 10.96 -6.30 -27.95
CA GLU A 267 11.31 -7.65 -27.53
C GLU A 267 10.29 -8.27 -26.56
N LEU A 268 9.75 -7.48 -25.62
CA LEU A 268 8.73 -7.95 -24.68
C LEU A 268 7.38 -8.15 -25.37
N LEU A 269 7.02 -7.25 -26.30
CA LEU A 269 5.79 -7.35 -27.06
C LEU A 269 5.81 -8.52 -28.05
N GLU A 270 6.92 -8.74 -28.77
CA GLU A 270 7.08 -9.87 -29.70
C GLU A 270 7.01 -11.22 -28.99
N GLU A 271 7.63 -11.35 -27.82
CA GLU A 271 7.56 -12.58 -27.03
C GLU A 271 6.13 -12.89 -26.58
N ALA A 272 5.46 -11.90 -26.01
CA ALA A 272 4.08 -12.06 -25.56
C ALA A 272 3.11 -12.27 -26.74
N ALA A 273 3.37 -11.64 -27.89
CA ALA A 273 2.57 -11.81 -29.11
C ALA A 273 2.75 -13.21 -29.69
N ARG A 274 3.98 -13.73 -29.69
CA ARG A 274 4.27 -15.12 -30.06
C ARG A 274 3.50 -16.10 -29.18
N GLN A 275 3.61 -15.95 -27.86
CA GLN A 275 2.90 -16.82 -26.92
C GLN A 275 1.37 -16.78 -27.17
N ARG A 276 0.81 -15.59 -27.35
CA ARG A 276 -0.63 -15.44 -27.60
C ARG A 276 -1.07 -15.98 -28.95
N SER A 277 -0.26 -15.84 -29.99
CA SER A 277 -0.55 -16.41 -31.32
C SER A 277 -0.53 -17.94 -31.32
N GLU A 278 0.14 -18.59 -30.36
CA GLU A 278 0.05 -20.04 -30.18
C GLU A 278 -1.30 -20.48 -29.59
N GLU A 279 -2.02 -19.55 -28.94
CA GLU A 279 -3.32 -19.78 -28.28
C GLU A 279 -4.51 -19.44 -29.18
N THR A 280 -4.31 -18.74 -30.31
CA THR A 280 -5.37 -18.35 -31.24
C THR A 280 -4.97 -18.52 -32.70
N GLU A 281 -5.89 -18.96 -33.56
CA GLU A 281 -5.67 -19.03 -35.02
C GLU A 281 -6.05 -17.72 -35.74
N GLU A 282 -6.57 -16.73 -35.02
CA GLU A 282 -7.16 -15.52 -35.61
C GLU A 282 -6.12 -14.47 -36.05
N TYR A 283 -4.98 -14.41 -35.34
CA TYR A 283 -3.93 -13.42 -35.58
C TYR A 283 -2.55 -14.05 -35.55
N THR A 284 -1.66 -13.57 -36.40
CA THR A 284 -0.23 -13.91 -36.36
C THR A 284 0.49 -13.14 -35.24
N ALA A 285 1.66 -13.62 -34.83
CA ALA A 285 2.50 -12.92 -33.85
C ALA A 285 2.90 -11.51 -34.32
N GLU A 286 3.10 -11.32 -35.63
CA GLU A 286 3.45 -10.02 -36.22
C GLU A 286 2.27 -9.04 -36.15
N GLU A 287 1.07 -9.48 -36.54
CA GLU A 287 -0.15 -8.66 -36.44
C GLU A 287 -0.47 -8.25 -34.99
N LEU A 288 -0.29 -9.16 -34.03
CA LEU A 288 -0.47 -8.84 -32.60
C LEU A 288 0.59 -7.87 -32.08
N ALA A 289 1.85 -8.02 -32.52
CA ALA A 289 2.92 -7.12 -32.11
C ALA A 289 2.66 -5.70 -32.63
N ASP A 290 2.26 -5.55 -33.89
CA ASP A 290 1.91 -4.27 -34.51
C ASP A 290 0.74 -3.61 -33.78
N GLU A 291 -0.36 -4.34 -33.52
CA GLU A 291 -1.50 -3.81 -32.77
C GLU A 291 -1.11 -3.32 -31.36
N TRP A 292 -0.21 -4.05 -30.68
CA TRP A 292 0.26 -3.66 -29.35
C TRP A 292 1.20 -2.45 -29.38
N VAL A 293 2.02 -2.29 -30.42
CA VAL A 293 2.80 -1.08 -30.68
C VAL A 293 1.87 0.12 -30.85
N ASP A 294 0.80 -0.04 -31.63
CA ASP A 294 -0.16 1.02 -31.89
C ASP A 294 -0.94 1.39 -30.63
N CYS A 295 -1.38 0.40 -29.84
CA CYS A 295 -1.98 0.63 -28.52
C CYS A 295 -1.01 1.35 -27.58
N TRP A 296 0.26 0.94 -27.55
CA TRP A 296 1.29 1.56 -26.73
C TRP A 296 1.45 3.04 -27.04
N LEU A 297 1.59 3.38 -28.34
CA LEU A 297 1.75 4.74 -28.82
C LEU A 297 0.51 5.57 -28.53
N ARG A 298 -0.67 5.04 -28.88
CA ARG A 298 -1.95 5.69 -28.66
C ARG A 298 -2.12 6.09 -27.21
N ASP A 299 -1.93 5.17 -26.27
CA ASP A 299 -2.19 5.41 -24.86
C ASP A 299 -1.28 6.51 -24.28
N ARG A 300 -0.01 6.55 -24.70
CA ARG A 300 0.98 7.53 -24.21
C ARG A 300 0.83 8.90 -24.86
N LEU A 301 0.60 8.93 -26.18
CA LEU A 301 0.31 10.19 -26.87
C LEU A 301 -1.01 10.78 -26.36
N TRP A 302 -2.01 9.94 -26.06
CA TRP A 302 -3.28 10.38 -25.47
C TRP A 302 -3.09 11.06 -24.11
N ILE A 303 -2.22 10.53 -23.25
CA ILE A 303 -1.87 11.17 -21.96
C ILE A 303 -1.32 12.58 -22.18
N LEU A 304 -0.56 12.79 -23.26
CA LEU A 304 0.13 14.04 -23.57
C LEU A 304 -0.59 14.91 -24.60
N GLN A 305 -1.83 14.61 -24.96
CA GLN A 305 -2.55 15.18 -26.12
C GLN A 305 -2.54 16.72 -26.19
N ASP A 306 -2.58 17.39 -25.04
CA ASP A 306 -2.61 18.86 -24.94
C ASP A 306 -1.26 19.50 -25.25
N TYR A 307 -0.18 18.72 -25.21
CA TYR A 307 1.21 19.17 -25.38
C TYR A 307 1.85 18.67 -26.68
N LEU A 308 1.15 17.86 -27.47
CA LEU A 308 1.68 17.33 -28.72
C LEU A 308 1.88 18.41 -29.77
N THR A 309 2.98 18.27 -30.53
CA THR A 309 3.20 18.95 -31.81
C THR A 309 2.12 18.54 -32.82
N GLU A 310 1.96 19.33 -33.89
CA GLU A 310 0.96 19.01 -34.93
C GLU A 310 1.18 17.61 -35.53
N GLU A 311 2.45 17.25 -35.79
CA GLU A 311 2.82 15.94 -36.33
C GLU A 311 2.41 14.80 -35.40
N LYS A 312 2.71 14.89 -34.10
CA LYS A 312 2.33 13.86 -33.12
C LYS A 312 0.83 13.82 -32.84
N ARG A 313 0.15 14.95 -32.99
CA ARG A 313 -1.32 15.03 -32.90
C ARG A 313 -1.99 14.35 -34.09
N GLU A 314 -1.45 14.51 -35.31
CA GLU A 314 -1.92 13.78 -36.49
C GLU A 314 -1.71 12.27 -36.32
N GLU A 315 -0.55 11.84 -35.82
CA GLU A 315 -0.25 10.44 -35.49
C GLU A 315 -1.26 9.87 -34.48
N LEU A 316 -1.52 10.57 -33.38
CA LEU A 316 -2.53 10.18 -32.40
C LEU A 316 -3.93 10.07 -33.02
N ASN A 317 -4.34 11.03 -33.87
CA ASN A 317 -5.66 10.99 -34.50
C ASN A 317 -5.84 9.78 -35.42
N LEU A 318 -4.79 9.37 -36.15
CA LEU A 318 -4.83 8.14 -36.96
C LEU A 318 -5.03 6.90 -36.09
N LEU A 319 -4.31 6.82 -34.96
CA LEU A 319 -4.46 5.72 -34.00
C LEU A 319 -5.85 5.70 -33.35
N LEU A 320 -6.45 6.86 -33.09
CA LEU A 320 -7.81 6.96 -32.56
C LEU A 320 -8.88 6.57 -33.59
N ASP A 321 -8.68 6.90 -34.87
CA ASP A 321 -9.58 6.48 -35.96
C ASP A 321 -9.59 4.96 -36.14
N GLU A 322 -8.45 4.31 -35.91
CA GLU A 322 -8.26 2.86 -36.05
C GLU A 322 -8.68 2.07 -34.79
N LEU A 323 -8.15 2.47 -33.62
CA LEU A 323 -8.29 1.72 -32.36
C LEU A 323 -9.35 2.29 -31.41
N GLY A 324 -9.89 3.47 -31.70
CA GLY A 324 -10.77 4.21 -30.80
C GLY A 324 -10.05 4.86 -29.62
N GLU A 325 -10.79 5.65 -28.84
CA GLU A 325 -10.30 6.26 -27.59
C GLU A 325 -9.95 5.18 -26.56
N PRO A 326 -8.82 5.32 -25.83
CA PRO A 326 -8.46 4.38 -24.78
C PRO A 326 -9.40 4.50 -23.57
N GLU A 327 -9.90 3.36 -23.06
CA GLU A 327 -10.87 3.35 -21.94
C GLU A 327 -10.25 3.79 -20.60
N ASN A 328 -9.00 3.38 -20.29
CA ASN A 328 -8.31 3.74 -19.05
C ASN A 328 -6.78 3.67 -19.19
N VAL A 329 -6.17 4.75 -19.69
CA VAL A 329 -4.71 4.81 -19.92
C VAL A 329 -3.85 4.78 -18.65
N LEU A 330 -4.42 5.11 -17.49
CA LEU A 330 -3.68 5.18 -16.22
C LEU A 330 -3.82 3.92 -15.36
N SER A 331 -4.60 2.94 -15.82
CA SER A 331 -4.70 1.66 -15.13
C SER A 331 -4.14 0.53 -15.99
N LEU A 332 -3.43 -0.37 -15.34
CA LEU A 332 -3.02 -1.66 -15.90
C LEU A 332 -4.20 -2.59 -16.14
N ILE A 333 -5.34 -2.31 -15.48
CA ILE A 333 -6.47 -3.20 -15.44
C ILE A 333 -7.50 -2.73 -16.47
N SER A 334 -7.47 -3.32 -17.67
CA SER A 334 -8.69 -3.46 -18.47
C SER A 334 -9.58 -4.48 -17.77
N THR A 335 -10.33 -4.03 -16.77
CA THR A 335 -11.28 -4.88 -16.06
C THR A 335 -12.45 -5.12 -17.01
N ARG A 336 -12.32 -6.12 -17.89
CA ARG A 336 -13.44 -7.04 -18.05
C ARG A 336 -13.53 -7.84 -16.77
N GLY A 337 -14.00 -7.16 -15.71
CA GLY A 337 -14.20 -7.76 -14.40
C GLY A 337 -15.27 -8.83 -14.53
N GLY A 338 -14.84 -10.08 -14.68
CA GLY A 338 -15.69 -11.21 -14.35
C GLY A 338 -15.84 -11.22 -12.83
N PHE A 339 -17.06 -11.05 -12.33
CA PHE A 339 -17.33 -11.38 -10.93
C PHE A 339 -17.17 -12.89 -10.79
N VAL A 340 -16.19 -13.31 -9.98
CA VAL A 340 -16.08 -14.70 -9.56
C VAL A 340 -16.89 -14.85 -8.27
N SER A 341 -17.98 -15.60 -8.29
CA SER A 341 -18.70 -15.94 -7.06
C SER A 341 -17.87 -16.93 -6.26
N GLN A 342 -17.62 -16.59 -4.99
CA GLN A 342 -16.85 -17.41 -4.07
C GLN A 342 -17.79 -18.30 -3.27
N GLU A 343 -17.79 -19.58 -3.60
CA GLU A 343 -18.69 -20.57 -3.07
C GLU A 343 -18.07 -21.34 -1.91
N SER A 344 -18.96 -21.74 -0.99
CA SER A 344 -18.58 -22.56 0.15
C SER A 344 -18.43 -24.03 -0.28
N PRO A 345 -17.38 -24.75 0.15
CA PRO A 345 -17.24 -26.20 -0.09
C PRO A 345 -18.37 -27.02 0.57
N LEU A 346 -19.09 -26.43 1.52
CA LEU A 346 -20.23 -27.04 2.19
C LEU A 346 -21.42 -26.07 2.20
N PRO A 347 -22.63 -26.48 1.79
CA PRO A 347 -23.79 -25.61 1.91
C PRO A 347 -24.06 -25.29 3.38
N VAL A 348 -24.56 -24.08 3.66
CA VAL A 348 -24.90 -23.57 5.01
C VAL A 348 -25.68 -24.60 5.82
N GLU A 349 -26.64 -25.30 5.20
CA GLU A 349 -27.48 -26.29 5.91
C GLU A 349 -26.76 -27.56 6.32
N LYS A 350 -25.64 -27.88 5.64
CA LYS A 350 -24.74 -28.94 6.07
C LYS A 350 -23.83 -28.46 7.20
N ILE A 351 -23.40 -27.20 7.18
CA ILE A 351 -22.64 -26.58 8.27
C ILE A 351 -23.48 -26.54 9.55
N LYS A 352 -24.75 -26.10 9.48
CA LYS A 352 -25.68 -26.06 10.64
C LYS A 352 -25.91 -27.42 11.31
N ARG A 353 -25.74 -28.52 10.58
CA ARG A 353 -25.92 -29.89 11.10
C ARG A 353 -24.66 -30.46 11.73
N ARG A 354 -23.52 -29.81 11.57
CA ARG A 354 -22.26 -30.27 12.13
C ARG A 354 -22.11 -29.80 13.57
N PRO A 355 -21.46 -30.59 14.44
CA PRO A 355 -21.01 -30.11 15.74
C PRO A 355 -20.12 -28.87 15.58
N PRO A 356 -20.26 -27.84 16.43
CA PRO A 356 -19.44 -26.64 16.36
C PRO A 356 -17.92 -26.91 16.34
N GLU A 357 -17.47 -27.91 17.09
CA GLU A 357 -16.07 -28.37 17.08
C GLU A 357 -15.61 -28.79 15.69
N GLU A 358 -16.42 -29.58 14.97
CA GLU A 358 -16.08 -30.06 13.64
C GLU A 358 -16.09 -28.93 12.61
N VAL A 359 -16.94 -27.91 12.78
CA VAL A 359 -16.96 -26.74 11.90
C VAL A 359 -15.66 -25.94 12.07
N ILE A 360 -15.26 -25.65 13.31
CA ILE A 360 -14.02 -24.91 13.56
C ILE A 360 -12.79 -25.73 13.14
N GLU A 361 -12.77 -27.04 13.37
CA GLU A 361 -11.70 -27.90 12.87
C GLU A 361 -11.62 -27.88 11.33
N TYR A 362 -12.77 -27.82 10.65
CA TYR A 362 -12.81 -27.71 9.19
C TYR A 362 -12.24 -26.38 8.69
N CYS A 363 -12.43 -25.28 9.42
CA CYS A 363 -11.77 -23.99 9.14
C CYS A 363 -10.25 -24.07 9.31
N ILE A 364 -9.77 -24.80 10.32
CA ILE A 364 -8.33 -24.93 10.61
C ILE A 364 -7.63 -25.82 9.57
N GLN A 365 -8.24 -26.96 9.23
CA GLN A 365 -7.61 -27.98 8.38
C GLN A 365 -7.79 -27.72 6.89
N GLU A 366 -8.78 -26.90 6.50
CA GLU A 366 -9.16 -26.65 5.10
C GLU A 366 -9.09 -27.88 4.19
N PRO A 367 -9.82 -28.97 4.48
CA PRO A 367 -9.64 -30.24 3.79
C PRO A 367 -10.30 -30.26 2.40
N PHE A 368 -10.47 -29.10 1.77
CA PHE A 368 -11.05 -28.92 0.46
C PHE A 368 -10.02 -28.33 -0.51
N GLU A 369 -10.06 -28.78 -1.75
CA GLU A 369 -9.23 -28.22 -2.82
C GLU A 369 -9.88 -26.93 -3.31
N ILE A 370 -9.07 -25.89 -3.46
CA ILE A 370 -9.48 -24.65 -4.14
C ILE A 370 -9.68 -25.00 -5.60
N THR A 371 -10.92 -24.89 -6.10
CA THR A 371 -11.20 -25.19 -7.50
C THR A 371 -10.81 -24.01 -8.38
N ARG A 372 -10.21 -24.29 -9.54
CA ARG A 372 -10.00 -23.26 -10.57
C ARG A 372 -11.37 -22.82 -11.12
N TRP A 373 -11.41 -21.64 -11.73
CA TRP A 373 -12.64 -20.99 -12.16
C TRP A 373 -13.46 -21.92 -13.07
N GLU A 374 -14.69 -22.22 -12.65
CA GLU A 374 -15.66 -22.96 -13.45
C GLU A 374 -16.72 -21.99 -13.99
N GLU A 375 -16.96 -22.03 -15.30
CA GLU A 375 -18.08 -21.31 -15.91
C GLU A 375 -19.38 -22.02 -15.53
N THR A 376 -20.29 -21.27 -14.92
CA THR A 376 -21.64 -21.75 -14.65
C THR A 376 -22.49 -21.73 -15.91
N GLU A 377 -23.67 -22.39 -15.85
CA GLU A 377 -24.69 -22.30 -16.91
C GLU A 377 -25.16 -20.86 -17.19
N SER A 378 -24.88 -19.92 -16.27
CA SER A 378 -25.18 -18.49 -16.37
C SER A 378 -24.00 -17.63 -16.84
N GLU A 379 -22.90 -18.22 -17.31
CA GLU A 379 -21.66 -17.50 -17.72
C GLU A 379 -20.99 -16.72 -16.57
N GLU A 380 -21.40 -16.98 -15.32
CA GLU A 380 -20.71 -16.46 -14.12
C GLU A 380 -19.57 -17.41 -13.76
N LEU A 381 -18.43 -16.85 -13.37
CA LEU A 381 -17.29 -17.63 -12.90
C LEU A 381 -17.50 -18.00 -11.44
N GLN A 382 -17.23 -19.25 -11.07
CA GLN A 382 -17.33 -19.72 -9.69
C GLN A 382 -16.03 -20.36 -9.21
N GLU A 383 -15.74 -20.16 -7.93
CA GLU A 383 -14.59 -20.74 -7.24
C GLU A 383 -15.00 -21.23 -5.84
N ILE A 384 -14.63 -22.45 -5.48
CA ILE A 384 -14.69 -22.93 -4.10
C ILE A 384 -13.49 -22.38 -3.34
N SER A 385 -13.71 -21.56 -2.32
CA SER A 385 -12.62 -20.88 -1.62
C SER A 385 -12.78 -20.84 -0.10
N PRO A 386 -11.66 -20.63 0.64
CA PRO A 386 -11.69 -20.30 2.07
C PRO A 386 -12.63 -19.15 2.42
N GLN A 387 -12.70 -18.14 1.55
CA GLN A 387 -13.57 -16.98 1.72
C GLN A 387 -15.06 -17.37 1.61
N GLY A 388 -15.43 -18.16 0.60
CA GLY A 388 -16.79 -18.69 0.48
C GLY A 388 -17.18 -19.54 1.70
N PHE A 389 -16.24 -20.35 2.22
CA PHE A 389 -16.46 -21.09 3.46
C PHE A 389 -16.61 -20.18 4.68
N ALA A 390 -15.75 -19.17 4.82
CA ALA A 390 -15.75 -18.23 5.94
C ALA A 390 -17.06 -17.43 6.02
N VAL A 391 -17.61 -16.99 4.89
CA VAL A 391 -18.92 -16.34 4.81
C VAL A 391 -20.02 -17.28 5.30
N ALA A 392 -20.05 -18.51 4.79
CA ALA A 392 -21.05 -19.50 5.19
C ALA A 392 -20.97 -19.88 6.67
N VAL A 393 -19.75 -20.07 7.21
CA VAL A 393 -19.53 -20.37 8.64
C VAL A 393 -19.92 -19.19 9.51
N THR A 394 -19.55 -17.97 9.12
CA THR A 394 -19.91 -16.74 9.84
C THR A 394 -21.42 -16.60 9.93
N GLN A 395 -22.16 -16.85 8.85
CA GLN A 395 -23.63 -16.86 8.88
C GLN A 395 -24.16 -17.84 9.93
N VAL A 396 -23.62 -19.06 9.98
CA VAL A 396 -24.07 -20.08 10.96
C VAL A 396 -23.74 -19.66 12.40
N ILE A 397 -22.54 -19.12 12.64
CA ILE A 397 -22.14 -18.64 13.97
C ILE A 397 -23.01 -17.47 14.41
N LEU A 398 -23.32 -16.53 13.52
CA LEU A 398 -24.13 -15.35 13.86
C LEU A 398 -25.61 -15.67 14.00
N ASP A 399 -26.12 -16.70 13.32
CA ASP A 399 -27.48 -17.21 13.47
C ASP A 399 -27.71 -17.87 14.84
N ASP A 400 -26.74 -18.63 15.34
CA ASP A 400 -26.80 -19.31 16.64
C ASP A 400 -25.40 -19.35 17.29
N PRO A 401 -25.01 -18.30 18.04
CA PRO A 401 -23.63 -18.14 18.53
C PRO A 401 -23.32 -18.98 19.77
N ILE A 402 -24.33 -19.36 20.55
CA ILE A 402 -24.16 -20.04 21.85
C ILE A 402 -23.40 -21.36 21.70
N PRO A 403 -23.71 -22.25 20.74
CA PRO A 403 -22.98 -23.50 20.55
C PRO A 403 -21.49 -23.32 20.18
N PHE A 404 -21.14 -22.20 19.55
CA PHE A 404 -19.79 -21.93 19.03
C PHE A 404 -18.87 -21.24 20.05
N GLN A 405 -19.43 -20.65 21.11
CA GLN A 405 -18.72 -19.84 22.11
C GLN A 405 -17.39 -20.43 22.62
N GLN A 406 -17.38 -21.74 22.94
CA GLN A 406 -16.18 -22.39 23.47
C GLN A 406 -15.12 -22.73 22.41
N TYR A 407 -15.48 -22.68 21.12
CA TYR A 407 -14.62 -23.10 20.02
C TYR A 407 -14.07 -21.92 19.22
N ILE A 408 -14.76 -20.77 19.21
CA ILE A 408 -14.32 -19.54 18.52
C ILE A 408 -12.85 -19.18 18.79
N PRO A 409 -12.30 -19.30 20.02
CA PRO A 409 -10.89 -18.99 20.25
C PRO A 409 -9.91 -19.82 19.41
N ARG A 410 -10.29 -21.02 18.97
CA ARG A 410 -9.47 -21.86 18.10
C ARG A 410 -9.38 -21.35 16.66
N LEU A 411 -10.21 -20.38 16.26
CA LEU A 411 -10.07 -19.73 14.95
C LEU A 411 -8.75 -18.96 14.80
N GLN A 412 -8.04 -18.67 15.90
CA GLN A 412 -6.67 -18.14 15.84
C GLN A 412 -5.69 -19.09 15.13
N ASP A 413 -6.00 -20.40 15.13
CA ASP A 413 -5.18 -21.43 14.49
C ASP A 413 -5.61 -21.67 13.03
N ALA A 414 -6.68 -21.02 12.57
CA ALA A 414 -7.17 -21.07 11.19
C ALA A 414 -6.59 -19.90 10.37
N PRO A 415 -6.65 -19.96 9.02
CA PRO A 415 -6.33 -18.82 8.17
C PRO A 415 -7.09 -17.56 8.58
N SER A 416 -6.42 -16.40 8.48
CA SER A 416 -6.93 -15.12 9.00
C SER A 416 -8.29 -14.70 8.41
N VAL A 417 -8.62 -15.19 7.22
CA VAL A 417 -9.89 -14.99 6.54
C VAL A 417 -11.11 -15.32 7.41
N TYR A 418 -11.08 -16.42 8.17
CA TYR A 418 -12.21 -16.84 9.02
C TYR A 418 -12.46 -15.85 10.16
N THR A 419 -11.39 -15.43 10.83
CA THR A 419 -11.46 -14.45 11.92
C THR A 419 -11.91 -13.09 11.37
N LYS A 420 -11.38 -12.67 10.22
CA LYS A 420 -11.76 -11.40 9.57
C LYS A 420 -13.23 -11.36 9.20
N VAL A 421 -13.74 -12.37 8.49
CA VAL A 421 -15.16 -12.43 8.07
C VAL A 421 -16.07 -12.45 9.30
N LEU A 422 -15.72 -13.23 10.33
CA LEU A 422 -16.49 -13.28 11.57
C LEU A 422 -16.55 -11.92 12.27
N LEU A 423 -15.43 -11.22 12.41
CA LEU A 423 -15.38 -9.90 13.03
C LEU A 423 -16.16 -8.85 12.23
N ASN A 424 -16.10 -8.90 10.90
CA ASN A 424 -16.89 -8.03 10.02
C ASN A 424 -18.39 -8.31 10.18
N GLY A 425 -18.81 -9.57 10.16
CA GLY A 425 -20.22 -9.93 10.37
C GLY A 425 -20.73 -9.54 11.77
N LEU A 426 -19.89 -9.66 12.80
CA LEU A 426 -20.18 -9.15 14.14
C LEU A 426 -20.38 -7.63 14.13
N ARG A 427 -19.49 -6.89 13.47
CA ARG A 427 -19.60 -5.43 13.32
C ARG A 427 -20.90 -5.04 12.64
N GLU A 428 -21.22 -5.65 11.50
CA GLU A 428 -22.45 -5.39 10.75
C GLU A 428 -23.70 -5.62 11.59
N LYS A 429 -23.74 -6.71 12.35
CA LYS A 429 -24.85 -7.00 13.27
C LYS A 429 -24.99 -5.98 14.39
N ILE A 430 -23.87 -5.53 14.96
CA ILE A 430 -23.85 -4.46 15.99
C ILE A 430 -24.36 -3.15 15.39
N GLU A 431 -23.91 -2.79 14.19
CA GLU A 431 -24.34 -1.58 13.47
C GLU A 431 -25.83 -1.64 13.09
N ALA A 432 -26.35 -2.83 12.77
CA ALA A 432 -27.76 -3.08 12.52
C ALA A 432 -28.65 -3.01 13.78
N ASN A 433 -28.04 -2.90 14.97
CA ASN A 433 -28.72 -2.92 16.27
C ASN A 433 -29.56 -4.20 16.47
N ASP A 434 -29.07 -5.32 15.95
CA ASP A 434 -29.62 -6.64 16.26
C ASP A 434 -29.28 -6.97 17.73
N GLU A 435 -30.28 -7.42 18.50
CA GLU A 435 -30.06 -7.94 19.85
C GLU A 435 -29.29 -9.27 19.74
N ILE A 436 -27.96 -9.22 19.74
CA ILE A 436 -27.15 -10.43 19.90
C ILE A 436 -26.68 -10.56 21.34
N GLU A 437 -27.18 -11.58 22.01
CA GLU A 437 -26.69 -12.01 23.32
C GLU A 437 -25.41 -12.83 23.13
N PHE A 438 -24.25 -12.17 23.31
CA PHE A 438 -22.97 -12.86 23.43
C PHE A 438 -22.49 -12.82 24.88
N ASP A 439 -22.61 -13.93 25.59
CA ASP A 439 -22.07 -14.04 26.96
C ASP A 439 -20.52 -14.00 27.01
N TRP A 440 -19.85 -14.11 25.86
CA TRP A 440 -18.38 -14.13 25.73
C TRP A 440 -17.76 -12.86 25.14
N LEU A 441 -18.56 -11.92 24.62
CA LEU A 441 -18.05 -10.63 24.18
C LEU A 441 -17.16 -9.96 25.24
N PRO A 442 -17.43 -10.03 26.56
CA PRO A 442 -16.58 -9.36 27.56
C PRO A 442 -15.10 -9.78 27.53
N PHE A 443 -14.74 -10.98 27.06
CA PHE A 443 -13.33 -11.41 27.02
C PHE A 443 -12.56 -10.83 25.82
N TRP A 444 -13.17 -10.82 24.64
CA TRP A 444 -12.58 -10.23 23.42
C TRP A 444 -12.72 -8.70 23.41
N VAL A 445 -13.87 -8.21 23.88
CA VAL A 445 -14.14 -6.78 24.06
C VAL A 445 -13.34 -6.20 25.22
N TRP A 446 -12.79 -6.96 26.17
CA TRP A 446 -11.78 -6.43 27.10
C TRP A 446 -10.39 -6.33 26.48
N GLY A 447 -10.02 -7.24 25.57
CA GLY A 447 -8.85 -7.06 24.70
C GLY A 447 -9.00 -5.81 23.83
N LEU A 448 -10.19 -5.60 23.25
CA LEU A 448 -10.53 -4.44 22.42
C LEU A 448 -10.92 -3.17 23.21
N HIS A 449 -11.31 -3.24 24.50
CA HIS A 449 -11.61 -2.03 25.31
C HIS A 449 -10.35 -1.35 25.83
N ARG A 450 -9.21 -2.04 25.83
CA ARG A 450 -7.91 -1.37 25.94
C ARG A 450 -7.63 -0.45 24.74
N LEU A 451 -8.33 -0.65 23.61
CA LEU A 451 -8.33 0.21 22.42
C LEU A 451 -9.43 1.29 22.45
N ARG A 452 -10.13 1.51 23.58
CA ARG A 452 -11.07 2.63 23.77
C ARG A 452 -10.65 3.52 24.93
N ILE A 453 -9.74 4.45 24.65
CA ILE A 453 -9.57 5.66 25.45
C ILE A 453 -10.14 6.85 24.65
N PHE A 454 -11.16 7.48 25.26
CA PHE A 454 -11.92 8.70 24.86
C PHE A 454 -12.99 8.60 23.76
N SER A 455 -14.26 8.48 24.18
CA SER A 455 -15.17 9.64 24.28
C SER A 455 -16.64 9.18 24.25
N VAL A 456 -17.28 9.16 25.41
CA VAL A 456 -18.72 9.45 25.52
C VAL A 456 -18.83 10.50 26.61
N ASN A 457 -18.81 11.78 26.22
CA ASN A 457 -19.34 12.84 27.06
C ASN A 457 -20.79 13.09 26.64
N LYS A 458 -21.67 13.03 27.63
CA LYS A 458 -22.95 13.73 27.64
C LYS A 458 -22.72 15.24 27.71
#